data_AF-A0A9D6A3M2-F1
#
_entry.id   AF-A0A9D6A3M2-F1
#
_cell.length_a   1.000
_cell.length_b   1.000
_cell.length_c   1.000
_cell.angle_alpha   90.00
_cell.angle_beta   90.00
_cell.angle_gamma   90.00
#
_symmetry.space_group_name_H-M   'P 1'
#
loop_
_entity.id
_entity.type
_entity.pdbx_description
1 polymer ?
#
loop_
_entity_poly.entity_id
_entity_poly.type
_entity_poly.pdbx_seq_one_letter_code
_entity_poly.pdbx_strand_id
1 'polypeptide(L)' 'MKLLKQIVLILIILVAVGCLVSLAFLSEAQRMIVLVGGGFAILNLVFILFFISKNSKRPESRR' A
#
# COMPACT_ATOMS: atom_id res chain seq x y z
N MET A 1 11.11 6.21 12.09
CA MET A 1 10.33 5.12 11.45
C MET A 1 8.82 5.16 11.71
N LYS A 2 8.30 5.58 12.88
CA LYS A 2 6.84 5.62 13.15
C LYS A 2 6.05 6.44 12.12
N LEU A 3 6.50 7.65 11.82
CA LEU A 3 5.88 8.52 10.81
C LEU A 3 5.87 7.89 9.41
N LEU A 4 6.95 7.23 9.00
CA LEU A 4 7.04 6.52 7.72
C LEU A 4 6.02 5.38 7.63
N LYS A 5 5.84 4.58 8.69
CA LYS A 5 4.82 3.53 8.75
C LYS A 5 3.41 4.10 8.63
N GLN A 6 3.15 5.21 9.31
CA GLN A 6 1.86 5.89 9.28
C GLN A 6 1.55 6.42 7.87
N ILE A 7 2.54 7.01 7.18
CA ILE A 7 2.39 7.45 5.79
C ILE A 7 2.04 6.26 4.89
N VAL A 8 2.79 5.16 4.97
CA VAL A 8 2.52 3.98 4.13
C VAL A 8 1.12 3.40 4.39
N LEU A 9 0.67 3.41 5.65
CA LEU A 9 -0.69 2.98 5.99
C LEU A 9 -1.75 3.89 5.36
N ILE A 10 -1.56 5.21 5.39
CA ILE A 10 -2.45 6.19 4.75
C ILE A 10 -2.49 5.95 3.23
N LEU A 11 -1.34 5.71 2.60
CA LEU A 11 -1.26 5.43 1.16
C LEU A 11 -2.03 4.16 0.78
N ILE A 12 -1.93 3.09 1.57
CA ILE A 12 -2.71 1.86 1.35
C ILE A 12 -4.21 2.18 1.35
N ILE A 13 -4.67 2.95 2.34
CA ILE A 13 -6.08 3.33 2.46
C ILE A 13 -6.52 4.17 1.26
N LEU A 14 -5.71 5.15 0.84
CA LEU A 14 -6.02 6.01 -0.31
C LEU A 14 -6.13 5.20 -1.61
N VAL A 15 -5.21 4.26 -1.85
CA VAL A 15 -5.26 3.38 -3.02
C VAL A 15 -6.51 2.50 -2.98
N ALA A 16 -6.82 1.90 -1.83
CA ALA A 16 -7.99 1.04 -1.68
C ALA A 16 -9.30 1.81 -1.94
N VAL A 17 -9.45 2.99 -1.31
CA VAL A 17 -10.62 3.85 -1.50
C VAL A 17 -10.73 4.33 -2.93
N GLY A 18 -9.62 4.77 -3.54
CA GLY A 18 -9.58 5.19 -4.94
C GLY A 18 -10.02 4.08 -5.89
N CYS A 19 -9.55 2.85 -5.67
CA CYS A 19 -9.99 1.69 -6.44
C CYS A 19 -11.49 1.45 -6.27
N LEU A 20 -12.00 1.39 -5.04
CA LEU A 20 -13.43 1.15 -4.76
C LEU A 20 -14.34 2.22 -5.38
N VAL A 21 -14.00 3.51 -5.23
CA VAL A 21 -14.77 4.61 -5.80
C VAL A 21 -14.75 4.55 -7.32
N SER A 22 -13.60 4.22 -7.92
CA SER A 22 -13.48 4.14 -9.38
C SER A 22 -14.34 3.04 -10.00
N LEU A 23 -14.59 1.91 -9.32
CA LEU A 23 -15.36 0.78 -9.88
C LEU A 23 -16.75 1.19 -10.38
N ALA A 24 -17.39 2.18 -9.75
CA ALA A 24 -18.70 2.69 -10.13
C ALA A 24 -18.71 3.39 -11.51
N PHE A 25 -17.57 3.89 -11.97
CA PHE A 25 -17.44 4.70 -13.19
C PHE A 25 -16.77 3.97 -14.36
N LEU A 26 -16.35 2.72 -14.17
CA LEU A 26 -15.53 1.98 -15.12
C LEU A 26 -16.30 0.86 -15.83
N SER A 27 -15.92 0.63 -17.09
CA SER A 27 -16.34 -0.55 -17.88
C SER A 27 -15.69 -1.85 -17.38
N GLU A 28 -16.16 -3.00 -17.84
CA GLU A 28 -15.64 -4.31 -17.39
C GLU A 28 -14.13 -4.47 -17.58
N ALA A 29 -13.61 -4.11 -18.75
CA ALA A 29 -12.17 -4.18 -19.03
C ALA A 29 -11.36 -3.26 -18.08
N GLN A 30 -11.83 -2.04 -17.86
CA GLN A 30 -11.18 -1.10 -16.95
C GLN A 30 -11.24 -1.55 -15.48
N ARG A 31 -12.34 -2.18 -15.06
CA ARG A 31 -12.46 -2.77 -13.72
C ARG A 31 -11.44 -3.86 -13.49
N MET A 32 -11.21 -4.74 -14.46
CA MET A 32 -10.14 -5.74 -14.37
C MET A 32 -8.76 -5.10 -14.21
N ILE A 33 -8.47 -4.06 -14.99
CA ILE A 33 -7.19 -3.34 -14.90
C ILE A 33 -7.02 -2.71 -13.52
N VAL A 34 -8.06 -2.05 -12.99
CA VAL A 34 -8.03 -1.44 -11.65
C VAL A 34 -7.90 -2.48 -10.55
N LEU A 35 -8.58 -3.62 -10.65
CA LEU A 35 -8.47 -4.70 -9.66
C LEU A 35 -7.06 -5.30 -9.64
N VAL A 36 -6.49 -5.58 -10.81
CA VAL A 36 -5.14 -6.15 -10.92
C VAL A 36 -4.08 -5.12 -10.53
N GLY A 37 -4.10 -3.93 -11.13
CA GLY A 37 -3.15 -2.86 -10.87
C GLY A 37 -3.24 -2.33 -9.42
N GLY A 38 -4.45 -2.11 -8.93
CA GLY A 38 -4.71 -1.72 -7.54
C GLY A 38 -4.29 -2.79 -6.55
N GLY A 39 -4.54 -4.07 -6.86
CA GLY A 39 -4.07 -5.20 -6.08
C GLY A 39 -2.55 -5.24 -5.97
N PHE A 40 -1.83 -5.08 -7.09
CA PHE A 40 -0.37 -5.01 -7.10
C PHE A 40 0.16 -3.78 -6.34
N ALA A 41 -0.48 -2.62 -6.46
CA ALA A 41 -0.11 -1.42 -5.71
C ALA A 41 -0.24 -1.62 -4.19
N ILE A 42 -1.35 -2.21 -3.74
CA ILE A 42 -1.57 -2.53 -2.33
C ILE A 42 -0.54 -3.55 -1.83
N LEU A 43 -0.30 -4.63 -2.59
CA LEU A 43 0.72 -5.63 -2.23
C LEU A 43 2.10 -5.00 -2.08
N ASN A 44 2.50 -4.11 -3.00
CA ASN A 44 3.77 -3.41 -2.94
C ASN A 44 3.92 -2.57 -1.66
N LEU A 45 2.88 -1.79 -1.33
CA LEU A 45 2.85 -0.97 -0.11
C LEU A 45 2.88 -1.81 1.16
N VAL A 46 2.22 -2.98 1.17
CA VAL A 46 2.28 -3.94 2.28
C VAL A 46 3.72 -4.48 2.45
N PHE A 47 4.40 -4.84 1.36
CA PHE A 47 5.81 -5.24 1.41
C PHE A 47 6.72 -4.14 1.96
N ILE A 48 6.51 -2.89 1.53
CA ILE A 48 7.23 -1.73 2.05
C ILE A 48 6.98 -1.57 3.56
N LEU A 49 5.72 -1.66 4.00
CA LEU A 49 5.35 -1.57 5.42
C LEU A 49 5.99 -2.67 6.25
N PHE A 50 6.03 -3.90 5.73
CA PHE A 50 6.71 -5.04 6.34
C PHE A 50 8.20 -4.77 6.49
N PHE A 51 8.87 -4.31 5.42
CA PHE A 51 10.30 -4.02 5.44
C PHE A 51 10.66 -2.91 6.44
N ILE A 52 9.91 -1.80 6.43
CA ILE A 52 10.09 -0.70 7.40
C ILE A 52 9.89 -1.23 8.83
N SER A 53 8.90 -2.10 9.03
CA SER A 53 8.61 -2.67 10.35
C SER A 53 9.68 -3.63 10.84
N LYS A 54 10.23 -4.46 9.97
CA LYS A 54 11.35 -5.36 10.28
C LYS A 54 12.61 -4.58 10.63
N ASN A 55 12.93 -3.53 9.88
CA ASN A 55 14.13 -2.70 10.12
C ASN A 55 13.97 -1.77 11.33
N SER A 56 12.75 -1.35 11.68
CA SER A 56 12.51 -0.57 12.91
C SER A 56 12.74 -1.36 14.21
N LYS A 57 12.68 -2.69 14.15
CA LYS A 57 12.84 -3.57 15.32
C LYS A 57 14.28 -3.98 15.58
N ARG A 58 15.20 -3.74 14.64
CA ARG A 58 16.62 -3.90 14.91
C ARG A 58 17.06 -2.71 15.76
N PRO A 59 17.43 -2.88 17.04
CA PRO A 59 18.26 -1.87 17.67
C PRO A 59 19.52 -1.77 16.81
N GLU A 60 19.94 -0.56 16.48
CA GLU A 60 21.31 -0.32 16.03
C GLU A 60 22.23 -0.80 17.16
N SER A 61 22.61 -2.08 17.14
CA SER A 61 23.67 -2.56 18.01
C SER A 61 24.97 -2.03 17.44
N ARG A 62 25.49 -1.00 18.09
CA ARG A 62 26.88 -0.54 18.08
C ARG A 62 27.41 -0.02 16.74
N ARG A 63 27.75 1.26 16.72
CA ARG A 63 29.15 1.70 16.73
C ARG A 63 29.28 2.98 17.54
#